data_AF-A0A2H9R9X4-F1
#
_entry.id   AF-A0A2H9R9X4-F1
#
_cell.length_a   1.000
_cell.length_b   1.000
_cell.length_c   1.000
_cell.angle_alpha   90.00
_cell.angle_beta   90.00
_cell.angle_gamma   90.00
#
_symmetry.space_group_name_H-M   'P 1'
#
loop_
_entity.id
_entity.type
_entity.pdbx_description
1 polymer ?
#
loop_
_entity_poly.entity_id
_entity_poly.type
_entity_poly.pdbx_seq_one_letter_code
_entity_poly.pdbx_strand_id
1 'polypeptide(L)'
;IILDCDSHNLLIHLQQSSNGSLEINIPKKMLETEIDNADSFLVFINDFEGDFKEIYSDEDSKTLKINFSDDTETIEIIISNVSQFPKPVICGTGGVDDSPYYKLLPPLRQYESGISLDNIKCNDNLQLILKYDGSPACVKSETISKLIERGWAKLDT
;
A
#
# COMPACT_ATOMS: atom_id res chain seq x y z
N ILE A 1 -9.22 -5.17 -16.53
CA ILE A 1 -7.98 -5.22 -15.73
C ILE A 1 -8.34 -4.65 -14.37
N ILE A 2 -8.37 -5.48 -13.34
CA ILE A 2 -8.63 -5.08 -11.96
C ILE A 2 -7.26 -5.06 -11.30
N LEU A 3 -6.83 -3.92 -10.79
CA LEU A 3 -5.64 -3.85 -9.93
C LEU A 3 -6.12 -3.91 -8.49
N ASP A 4 -5.69 -4.95 -7.78
CA ASP A 4 -5.78 -5.06 -6.33
C ASP A 4 -4.57 -4.33 -5.72
N CYS A 5 -4.79 -3.44 -4.75
CA CYS A 5 -3.73 -2.64 -4.13
C CYS A 5 -3.23 -3.28 -2.82
N ASP A 6 -3.86 -4.34 -2.30
CA ASP A 6 -3.38 -5.10 -1.14
C ASP A 6 -2.45 -6.26 -1.54
N SER A 7 -2.57 -6.67 -2.79
CA SER A 7 -1.78 -7.72 -3.39
C SER A 7 -0.85 -7.06 -4.40
N HIS A 8 0.48 -7.10 -4.17
CA HIS A 8 1.45 -6.74 -5.21
C HIS A 8 1.46 -7.84 -6.29
N ASN A 9 0.29 -8.21 -6.80
CA ASN A 9 0.11 -9.23 -7.80
C ASN A 9 -0.53 -8.65 -9.05
N LEU A 10 -0.19 -9.23 -10.19
CA LEU A 10 -0.84 -8.99 -11.45
C LEU A 10 -1.49 -10.29 -11.89
N LEU A 11 -2.82 -10.34 -11.83
CA LEU A 11 -3.59 -11.48 -12.28
C LEU A 11 -4.10 -11.27 -13.71
N ILE A 12 -3.79 -12.22 -14.59
CA ILE A 12 -4.14 -12.21 -16.00
C ILE A 12 -5.02 -13.42 -16.29
N HIS A 13 -6.24 -13.16 -16.72
CA HIS A 13 -7.14 -14.20 -17.23
C HIS A 13 -6.95 -14.36 -18.73
N LEU A 14 -6.75 -15.60 -19.16
CA LEU A 14 -6.60 -15.96 -20.56
C LEU A 14 -7.89 -16.63 -21.04
N GLN A 15 -8.35 -16.22 -22.23
CA GLN A 15 -9.47 -16.83 -22.92
C GLN A 15 -9.03 -17.16 -24.34
N GLN A 16 -8.28 -18.26 -24.48
CA GLN A 16 -7.62 -18.63 -25.72
C GLN A 16 -7.74 -20.13 -25.97
N SER A 17 -7.75 -20.50 -27.25
CA SER A 17 -7.91 -21.88 -27.72
C SER A 17 -6.64 -22.42 -28.38
N SER A 18 -5.49 -21.77 -28.16
CA SER A 18 -4.21 -22.11 -28.77
C SER A 18 -3.05 -21.68 -27.88
N ASN A 19 -1.97 -22.45 -27.91
CA ASN A 19 -0.72 -22.13 -27.24
C ASN A 19 -0.12 -20.80 -27.75
N GLY A 20 0.61 -20.12 -26.88
CA GLY A 20 1.21 -18.83 -27.22
C GLY A 20 2.18 -18.34 -26.16
N SER A 21 2.52 -17.04 -26.25
CA SER A 21 3.37 -16.38 -25.29
C SER A 21 2.85 -14.98 -24.97
N LEU A 22 2.84 -14.65 -23.69
CA LEU A 22 2.57 -13.32 -23.18
C LEU A 22 3.89 -12.57 -23.04
N GLU A 23 3.98 -11.39 -23.63
CA GLU A 23 5.08 -10.45 -23.42
C GLU A 23 4.55 -9.26 -22.63
N ILE A 24 5.16 -9.01 -21.47
CA ILE A 24 4.73 -7.95 -20.55
C ILE A 24 5.91 -7.10 -20.15
N ASN A 25 5.77 -5.78 -20.31
CA ASN A 25 6.72 -4.80 -19.81
C ASN A 25 6.29 -4.33 -18.43
N ILE A 26 7.18 -4.49 -17.44
CA ILE A 26 6.97 -4.15 -16.05
C ILE A 26 7.93 -3.03 -15.69
N PRO A 27 7.45 -1.84 -15.26
CA PRO A 27 8.32 -0.77 -14.82
C PRO A 27 9.18 -1.17 -13.62
N LYS A 28 10.47 -0.85 -13.62
CA LYS A 28 11.42 -1.19 -12.54
C LYS A 28 11.06 -0.57 -11.20
N LYS A 29 10.42 0.61 -11.19
CA LYS A 29 9.81 1.20 -9.99
C LYS A 29 8.81 0.28 -9.27
N MET A 30 8.28 -0.74 -9.95
CA MET A 30 7.39 -1.76 -9.37
C MET A 30 8.16 -2.99 -8.87
N LEU A 31 9.40 -3.18 -9.31
CA LEU A 31 10.27 -4.32 -8.98
C LEU A 31 11.33 -3.99 -7.94
N GLU A 32 11.62 -2.70 -7.73
CA GLU A 32 12.64 -2.21 -6.79
C GLU A 32 12.35 -2.66 -5.35
N THR A 33 13.36 -3.30 -4.76
CA THR A 33 13.40 -3.66 -3.34
C THR A 33 14.55 -2.90 -2.67
N GLU A 34 14.31 -2.38 -1.46
CA GLU A 34 15.29 -1.52 -0.77
C GLU A 34 16.56 -2.26 -0.29
N ILE A 35 16.57 -3.60 -0.31
CA ILE A 35 17.57 -4.36 0.44
C ILE A 35 18.79 -4.73 -0.40
N ASP A 36 18.68 -4.94 -1.72
CA ASP A 36 19.83 -5.41 -2.52
C ASP A 36 19.81 -5.05 -4.02
N ASN A 37 19.01 -4.06 -4.46
CA ASN A 37 18.86 -3.70 -5.89
C ASN A 37 18.49 -4.91 -6.79
N ALA A 38 17.92 -5.96 -6.21
CA ALA A 38 17.50 -7.15 -6.92
C ALA A 38 15.99 -7.09 -7.19
N ASP A 39 15.62 -7.29 -8.45
CA ASP A 39 14.24 -7.50 -8.85
C ASP A 39 13.75 -8.82 -8.23
N SER A 40 12.76 -8.75 -7.36
CA SER A 40 12.20 -9.94 -6.72
C SER A 40 10.74 -10.08 -7.13
N PHE A 41 10.44 -11.06 -7.99
CA PHE A 41 9.08 -11.42 -8.40
C PHE A 41 8.98 -12.94 -8.65
N LEU A 42 7.76 -13.46 -8.59
CA LEU A 42 7.39 -14.85 -8.83
C LEU A 42 6.30 -14.91 -9.89
N VAL A 43 6.31 -15.95 -10.72
CA VAL A 43 5.30 -16.17 -11.77
C VAL A 43 4.59 -17.49 -11.49
N PHE A 44 3.27 -17.47 -11.53
CA PHE A 44 2.41 -18.64 -11.40
C PHE A 44 1.56 -18.79 -12.67
N ILE A 45 1.41 -20.03 -13.13
CA ILE A 45 0.56 -20.44 -14.25
C ILE A 45 -0.42 -21.47 -13.71
N ASN A 46 -1.72 -21.17 -13.76
CA ASN A 46 -2.77 -21.99 -13.13
C ASN A 46 -2.45 -22.36 -11.66
N ASP A 47 -2.05 -21.38 -10.86
CA ASP A 47 -1.68 -21.53 -9.43
C ASP A 47 -0.41 -22.34 -9.11
N PHE A 48 0.37 -22.73 -10.13
CA PHE A 48 1.68 -23.38 -9.97
C PHE A 48 2.82 -22.47 -10.41
N GLU A 49 3.96 -22.50 -9.71
CA GLU A 49 5.15 -21.74 -10.12
C GLU A 49 5.56 -22.10 -11.56
N GLY A 50 5.70 -21.08 -12.41
CA GLY A 50 5.89 -21.23 -13.85
C GLY A 50 7.17 -20.57 -14.36
N ASP A 51 7.69 -21.10 -15.47
CA ASP A 51 8.89 -20.57 -16.12
C ASP A 51 8.61 -19.26 -16.88
N PHE A 52 9.58 -18.34 -16.83
CA PHE A 52 9.57 -17.11 -17.62
C PHE A 52 10.95 -16.80 -18.19
N LYS A 53 10.99 -15.91 -19.19
CA LYS A 53 12.24 -15.37 -19.75
C LYS A 53 12.24 -13.86 -19.68
N GLU A 54 13.33 -13.29 -19.19
CA GLU A 54 13.59 -11.86 -19.33
C GLU A 54 14.12 -11.59 -20.74
N ILE A 55 13.36 -10.86 -21.55
CA ILE A 55 13.72 -10.59 -22.95
C ILE A 55 14.25 -9.17 -23.17
N TYR A 56 13.98 -8.26 -22.23
CA TYR A 56 14.52 -6.90 -22.22
C TYR A 56 14.60 -6.37 -20.79
N SER A 57 15.60 -5.54 -20.49
CA SER A 57 15.77 -4.87 -19.20
C SER A 57 16.59 -3.59 -19.43
N ASP A 58 16.05 -2.43 -19.05
CA ASP A 58 16.70 -1.12 -19.11
C ASP A 58 16.62 -0.42 -17.75
N GLU A 59 16.92 0.88 -17.65
CA GLU A 59 16.86 1.60 -16.37
C GLU A 59 15.43 1.78 -15.82
N ASP A 60 14.41 1.74 -16.67
CA ASP A 60 13.04 2.10 -16.33
C ASP A 60 12.09 0.89 -16.26
N SER A 61 12.44 -0.22 -16.91
CA SER A 61 11.53 -1.33 -17.17
C SER A 61 12.23 -2.68 -17.43
N LYS A 62 11.48 -3.76 -17.25
CA LYS A 62 11.86 -5.13 -17.55
C LYS A 62 10.72 -5.81 -18.31
N THR A 63 11.04 -6.46 -19.42
CA THR A 63 10.06 -7.21 -20.22
C THR A 63 10.21 -8.71 -20.00
N LEU A 64 9.14 -9.34 -19.53
CA LEU A 64 9.05 -10.78 -19.34
C LEU A 64 8.29 -11.43 -20.50
N LYS A 65 8.72 -12.63 -20.88
CA LYS A 65 8.04 -13.52 -21.81
C LYS A 65 7.64 -14.79 -21.08
N ILE A 66 6.34 -15.05 -21.01
CA ILE A 66 5.74 -16.21 -20.34
C ILE A 66 5.04 -17.03 -21.41
N ASN A 67 5.44 -18.28 -21.58
CA ASN A 67 4.77 -19.19 -22.50
C ASN A 67 3.56 -19.83 -21.81
N PHE A 68 2.48 -20.03 -22.55
CA PHE A 68 1.27 -20.66 -22.05
C PHE A 68 0.72 -21.66 -23.08
N SER A 69 -0.10 -22.60 -22.61
CA SER A 69 -0.84 -23.56 -23.42
C SER A 69 -2.32 -23.15 -23.55
N ASP A 70 -3.04 -23.84 -24.40
CA ASP A 70 -4.48 -23.65 -24.67
C ASP A 70 -5.39 -23.99 -23.48
N ASP A 71 -4.87 -24.71 -22.48
CA ASP A 71 -5.51 -24.99 -21.19
C ASP A 71 -5.09 -24.03 -20.06
N THR A 72 -4.28 -23.00 -20.37
CA THR A 72 -3.92 -21.98 -19.39
C THR A 72 -5.08 -20.99 -19.20
N GLU A 73 -5.60 -20.91 -17.98
CA GLU A 73 -6.70 -20.02 -17.60
C GLU A 73 -6.18 -18.76 -16.91
N THR A 74 -5.15 -18.90 -16.08
CA THR A 74 -4.59 -17.81 -15.27
C THR A 74 -3.07 -17.75 -15.32
N ILE A 75 -2.55 -16.52 -15.39
CA ILE A 75 -1.15 -16.21 -15.08
C ILE A 75 -1.15 -15.16 -13.98
N GLU A 76 -0.46 -15.43 -12.88
CA GLU A 76 -0.28 -14.49 -11.77
C GLU A 76 1.19 -14.13 -11.63
N ILE A 77 1.51 -12.85 -11.57
CA ILE A 77 2.86 -12.37 -11.28
C ILE A 77 2.83 -11.71 -9.91
N ILE A 78 3.51 -12.30 -8.94
CA ILE A 78 3.63 -11.75 -7.58
C ILE A 78 4.94 -11.00 -7.48
N ILE A 79 4.89 -9.71 -7.22
CA ILE A 79 6.07 -8.90 -6.95
C ILE A 79 6.43 -9.09 -5.48
N SER A 80 7.56 -9.74 -5.26
CA SER A 80 8.09 -10.09 -3.95
C SER A 80 8.86 -8.91 -3.37
N ASN A 81 8.20 -8.02 -2.64
CA ASN A 81 8.93 -7.07 -1.81
C ASN A 81 9.38 -7.78 -0.51
N VAL A 82 10.55 -8.43 -0.52
CA VAL A 82 11.02 -9.23 0.61
C VAL A 82 11.56 -8.33 1.74
N SER A 83 10.62 -7.90 2.59
CA SER A 83 10.74 -7.70 4.04
C SER A 83 11.95 -6.90 4.60
N GLN A 84 11.76 -5.59 4.80
CA GLN A 84 12.06 -4.97 6.11
C GLN A 84 11.48 -3.57 6.37
N PHE A 85 10.50 -3.10 5.59
CA PHE A 85 9.77 -1.88 5.91
C PHE A 85 8.31 -2.18 6.25
N PRO A 86 7.71 -1.47 7.23
CA PRO A 86 6.33 -1.70 7.64
C PRO A 86 5.44 -1.55 6.41
N LYS A 87 4.54 -2.53 6.23
CA LYS A 87 3.57 -2.62 5.13
C LYS A 87 3.06 -1.23 4.70
N PRO A 88 3.06 -0.89 3.40
CA PRO A 88 2.37 0.30 2.94
C PRO A 88 0.88 0.15 3.27
N VAL A 89 0.40 0.89 4.27
CA VAL A 89 -1.01 0.92 4.67
C VAL A 89 -1.73 1.84 3.70
N ILE A 90 -1.94 1.43 2.43
CA ILE A 90 -2.82 2.09 1.46
C ILE A 90 -3.18 1.06 0.36
N CYS A 91 -4.08 0.11 0.63
CA CYS A 91 -5.49 0.35 0.40
C CYS A 91 -6.10 1.28 1.45
N GLY A 92 -6.29 2.55 1.06
CA GLY A 92 -6.95 3.55 1.88
C GLY A 92 -6.05 4.38 2.81
N THR A 93 -4.98 5.00 2.34
CA THR A 93 -4.54 6.31 2.83
C THR A 93 -4.13 7.19 1.66
N GLY A 94 -4.58 8.43 1.63
CA GLY A 94 -3.96 9.43 0.80
C GLY A 94 -2.70 9.89 1.51
N GLY A 95 -1.57 9.74 0.85
CA GLY A 95 -0.26 10.25 1.26
C GLY A 95 0.68 9.90 0.10
N VAL A 96 1.02 10.74 -0.87
CA VAL A 96 1.81 11.99 -0.86
C VAL A 96 2.92 12.05 0.16
N ASP A 97 4.04 11.48 -0.26
CA ASP A 97 5.43 11.87 0.00
C ASP A 97 5.62 13.03 0.99
N ASP A 98 6.62 12.95 1.86
CA ASP A 98 7.30 14.15 2.33
C ASP A 98 8.55 14.21 1.44
N SER A 99 8.60 14.83 0.26
CA SER A 99 7.73 15.79 -0.44
C SER A 99 6.76 16.60 0.40
N PRO A 100 7.21 17.49 1.29
CA PRO A 100 6.49 18.10 2.44
C PRO A 100 4.93 18.10 2.50
N TYR A 101 4.24 16.97 2.33
CA TYR A 101 2.81 16.89 2.02
C TYR A 101 2.14 15.58 2.47
N TYR A 102 2.75 14.75 3.33
CA TYR A 102 2.00 13.71 4.05
C TYR A 102 1.19 14.36 5.17
N LYS A 103 0.05 14.96 4.82
CA LYS A 103 -0.89 15.51 5.79
C LYS A 103 -1.49 14.37 6.61
N LEU A 104 -1.06 14.19 7.88
CA LEU A 104 -1.66 13.20 8.77
C LEU A 104 -3.19 13.32 8.73
N LEU A 105 -3.86 12.18 8.58
CA LEU A 105 -5.31 12.11 8.61
C LEU A 105 -5.85 12.78 9.88
N PRO A 106 -7.00 13.47 9.83
CA PRO A 106 -7.63 14.01 11.03
C PRO A 106 -7.83 12.90 12.08
N PRO A 107 -7.73 13.21 13.38
CA PRO A 107 -7.74 12.20 14.45
C PRO A 107 -8.96 11.29 14.43
N LEU A 108 -10.13 11.84 14.13
CA LEU A 108 -11.35 11.07 13.97
C LEU A 108 -11.22 10.01 12.87
N ARG A 109 -10.58 10.33 11.74
CA ARG A 109 -10.36 9.38 10.65
C ARG A 109 -9.38 8.27 11.04
N GLN A 110 -8.37 8.59 11.83
CA GLN A 110 -7.45 7.59 12.37
C GLN A 110 -8.19 6.62 13.31
N TYR A 111 -9.07 7.13 14.17
CA TYR A 111 -9.88 6.28 15.04
C TYR A 111 -10.86 5.40 14.26
N GLU A 112 -11.55 5.96 13.26
CA GLU A 112 -12.47 5.24 12.38
C GLU A 112 -11.78 4.15 11.55
N SER A 113 -10.47 4.28 11.28
CA SER A 113 -9.67 3.24 10.62
C SER A 113 -9.18 2.14 11.58
N GLY A 114 -9.65 2.11 12.82
CA GLY A 114 -9.33 1.09 13.81
C GLY A 114 -8.05 1.33 14.62
N ILE A 115 -7.46 2.53 14.54
CA ILE A 115 -6.29 2.89 15.37
C ILE A 115 -6.78 3.20 16.79
N SER A 116 -6.18 2.54 17.79
CA SER A 116 -6.47 2.80 19.20
C SER A 116 -6.17 4.26 19.57
N LEU A 117 -6.94 4.83 20.50
CA LEU A 117 -6.81 6.22 20.95
C LEU A 117 -5.37 6.59 21.34
N ASP A 118 -4.68 5.71 22.06
CA ASP A 118 -3.28 5.91 22.52
C ASP A 118 -2.27 5.98 21.36
N ASN A 119 -2.63 5.46 20.20
CA ASN A 119 -1.78 5.38 19.01
C ASN A 119 -2.12 6.45 17.96
N ILE A 120 -3.16 7.27 18.17
CA ILE A 120 -3.51 8.36 17.26
C ILE A 120 -2.43 9.42 17.30
N LYS A 121 -1.99 9.87 16.12
CA LYS A 121 -0.93 10.87 15.98
C LYS A 121 -1.48 12.22 15.54
N CYS A 122 -0.92 13.27 16.12
CA CYS A 122 -1.17 14.64 15.73
C CYS A 122 0.00 15.17 14.89
N ASN A 123 -0.29 16.13 14.00
CA ASN A 123 0.75 16.95 13.38
C ASN A 123 1.56 17.70 14.45
N ASP A 124 2.77 18.11 14.07
CA ASP A 124 3.66 18.90 14.92
C ASP A 124 2.93 20.08 15.58
N ASN A 125 3.17 20.28 16.87
CA ASN A 125 2.60 21.33 17.72
C ASN A 125 1.10 21.19 18.07
N LEU A 126 0.47 20.05 17.76
CA LEU A 126 -0.87 19.73 18.23
C LEU A 126 -0.82 18.56 19.23
N GLN A 127 -1.72 18.59 20.21
CA GLN A 127 -1.91 17.51 21.19
C GLN A 127 -3.25 16.84 20.97
N LEU A 128 -3.25 15.53 21.16
CA LEU A 128 -4.44 14.70 21.13
C LEU A 128 -5.27 14.96 22.40
N ILE A 129 -6.58 15.12 22.24
CA ILE A 129 -7.56 15.19 23.32
C ILE A 129 -8.82 14.43 22.91
N LEU A 130 -9.64 14.04 23.90
CA LEU A 130 -10.98 13.50 23.67
C LEU A 130 -12.05 14.58 23.83
N LYS A 131 -12.96 14.64 22.86
CA LYS A 131 -14.17 15.46 22.93
C LYS A 131 -15.18 14.87 23.92
N TYR A 132 -16.20 15.66 24.25
CA TYR A 132 -17.29 15.23 25.13
C TYR A 132 -17.99 13.93 24.68
N ASP A 133 -18.06 13.72 23.36
CA ASP A 133 -18.66 12.56 22.70
C ASP A 133 -17.69 11.36 22.57
N GLY A 134 -16.47 11.47 23.10
CA GLY A 134 -15.44 10.42 23.03
C GLY A 134 -14.66 10.38 21.72
N SER A 135 -14.96 11.27 20.76
CA SER A 135 -14.18 11.36 19.52
C SER A 135 -12.83 12.07 19.74
N PRO A 136 -11.75 11.63 19.09
CA PRO A 136 -10.44 12.25 19.23
C PRO A 136 -10.31 13.53 18.39
N ALA A 137 -9.54 14.49 18.89
CA ALA A 137 -9.21 15.73 18.21
C ALA A 137 -7.77 16.18 18.52
N CYS A 138 -7.11 16.81 17.54
CA CYS A 138 -5.79 17.41 17.69
C CYS A 138 -5.98 18.92 17.80
N VAL A 139 -5.54 19.48 18.92
CA VAL A 139 -5.69 20.92 19.21
C VAL A 139 -4.36 21.49 19.67
N LYS A 140 -4.20 22.82 19.58
CA LYS A 140 -3.02 23.46 20.14
C LYS A 140 -3.05 23.38 21.66
N SER A 141 -1.89 23.12 22.27
CA SER A 141 -1.68 23.07 23.71
C SER A 141 -2.31 24.26 24.45
N GLU A 142 -2.18 25.46 23.88
CA GLU A 142 -2.70 26.72 24.45
C GLU A 142 -4.23 26.80 24.54
N THR A 143 -4.95 25.99 23.75
CA THR A 143 -6.42 26.00 23.71
C THR A 143 -7.06 24.93 24.60
N ILE A 144 -6.28 23.95 25.06
CA ILE A 144 -6.78 22.77 25.77
C ILE A 144 -7.59 23.18 27.01
N SER A 145 -7.02 24.01 27.89
CA SER A 145 -7.69 24.44 29.13
C SER A 145 -9.03 25.13 28.85
N LYS A 146 -9.09 25.99 27.82
CA LYS A 146 -10.32 26.68 27.43
C LYS A 146 -11.38 25.72 26.88
N LEU A 147 -10.97 24.64 26.20
CA LEU A 147 -11.89 23.63 25.67
C LEU A 147 -12.45 22.73 26.78
N ILE A 148 -11.65 22.43 27.80
CA ILE A 148 -12.09 21.70 28.99
C ILE A 148 -13.06 22.54 29.81
N GLU A 149 -12.73 23.81 30.08
CA GLU A 149 -13.60 24.75 30.81
C GLU A 149 -14.98 24.93 30.15
N ARG A 150 -15.04 24.82 28.82
CA ARG A 150 -16.28 24.92 28.03
C ARG A 150 -17.04 23.60 27.92
N GLY A 151 -16.53 22.51 28.53
CA GLY A 151 -17.13 21.18 28.45
C GLY A 151 -17.04 20.54 27.06
N TRP A 152 -16.16 21.04 26.18
CA TRP A 152 -15.98 20.49 24.84
C TRP A 152 -15.01 19.31 24.82
N ALA A 153 -14.02 19.32 25.73
CA ALA A 153 -12.99 18.31 25.89
C ALA A 153 -12.98 17.71 27.29
N LYS A 154 -12.48 16.47 27.43
CA LYS A 154 -12.26 15.78 28.71
C LYS A 154 -10.77 15.70 29.02
N LEU A 155 -10.41 15.67 30.30
CA LEU A 155 -9.04 15.36 30.73
C LEU A 155 -8.82 13.87 30.48
N ASP A 156 -7.75 13.51 29.78
CA ASP A 156 -7.29 12.11 29.75
C ASP A 156 -7.05 11.67 31.19
N THR A 157 -7.80 10.67 31.66
CA THR A 157 -7.72 10.13 33.03
C THR A 157 -7.11 8.74 32.98
#